data_AF-A0A495RK20-F1
#
_entry.id   AF-A0A495RK20-F1
#
_cell.length_a   1.000
_cell.length_b   1.000
_cell.length_c   1.000
_cell.angle_alpha   90.00
_cell.angle_beta   90.00
_cell.angle_gamma   90.00
#
_symmetry.space_group_name_H-M   'P 1'
#
loop_
_entity.id
_entity.type
_entity.pdbx_description
1 polymer ?
#
loop_
_entity_poly.entity_id
_entity_poly.type
_entity_poly.pdbx_seq_one_letter_code
_entity_poly.pdbx_strand_id
1 'polypeptide(L)'
;MINSAIDYVSIGQRLKAHRIAASLKAEDIAKNLKISRAAVYRLEKGEIVKIETLDRLASLLNTSVSSLLGVDVEYYASGDGFFERMRQLEEKSTKIYSHFDPFSFLLTSNDYLHHLSTMLAEANMPQNEQKISTTLAILKERKGNFRTHYPQFMNLIGLQNIERFLHLGLVGNLNISPSKKMERCLLARKEVVHLIELLESQGDNLEIAITQESLPSLTFQIFYQQQEPLALAMSPFRLGELPNVCSGIASITSSNDAIKHYQILFDRLWQSSAKNKHAIDLLKKTLERY
;
A
#
# COMPACT_ATOMS: atom_id res chain seq x y z
N MET A 1 18.48 -26.23 -12.33
CA MET A 1 18.36 -26.58 -10.91
C MET A 1 18.19 -25.28 -10.14
N ILE A 2 16.97 -24.92 -9.78
CA ILE A 2 16.72 -23.74 -8.94
C ILE A 2 17.08 -24.17 -7.52
N ASN A 3 18.24 -23.75 -7.06
CA ASN A 3 18.63 -23.90 -5.67
C ASN A 3 17.79 -22.89 -4.88
N SER A 4 16.53 -23.22 -4.57
CA SER A 4 15.67 -22.36 -3.77
C SER A 4 16.13 -22.46 -2.31
N ALA A 5 17.22 -21.78 -1.99
CA ALA A 5 17.57 -21.51 -0.61
C ALA A 5 16.34 -20.84 0.02
N ILE A 6 15.85 -21.43 1.11
CA ILE A 6 14.70 -20.90 1.83
C ILE A 6 15.05 -19.47 2.30
N ASP A 7 14.29 -18.47 1.84
CA ASP A 7 14.48 -17.08 2.27
C ASP A 7 13.88 -16.89 3.67
N TYR A 8 14.69 -17.20 4.68
CA TYR A 8 14.30 -17.07 6.08
C TYR A 8 13.95 -15.63 6.49
N VAL A 9 14.56 -14.62 5.86
CA VAL A 9 14.26 -13.21 6.15
C VAL A 9 12.84 -12.88 5.69
N SER A 10 12.44 -13.34 4.51
CA SER A 10 11.06 -13.15 4.01
C SER A 10 10.03 -13.89 4.87
N ILE A 11 10.35 -15.09 5.38
CA ILE A 11 9.51 -15.80 6.35
C ILE A 11 9.31 -14.95 7.61
N GLY A 12 10.39 -14.42 8.19
CA GLY A 12 10.32 -13.57 9.39
C GLY A 12 9.48 -12.31 9.17
N GLN A 13 9.64 -11.68 8.01
CA GLN A 13 8.85 -10.53 7.58
C GLN A 13 7.34 -10.84 7.51
N ARG A 14 6.97 -11.98 6.92
CA ARG A 14 5.56 -12.45 6.87
C ARG A 14 5.01 -12.76 8.26
N LEU A 15 5.80 -13.39 9.12
CA LEU A 15 5.43 -13.63 10.52
C LEU A 15 5.11 -12.31 11.23
N LYS A 16 5.94 -11.29 11.05
CA LYS A 16 5.71 -9.96 11.64
C LYS A 16 4.43 -9.32 11.10
N ALA A 17 4.20 -9.37 9.78
CA ALA A 17 3.01 -8.81 9.15
C ALA A 17 1.72 -9.51 9.63
N HIS A 18 1.71 -10.85 9.68
CA HIS A 18 0.58 -11.61 10.20
C HIS A 18 0.34 -11.38 11.69
N ARG A 19 1.40 -11.25 12.51
CA ARG A 19 1.25 -10.91 13.93
C ARG A 19 0.57 -9.54 14.11
N ILE A 20 0.97 -8.55 13.31
CA ILE A 20 0.34 -7.22 13.30
C ILE A 20 -1.13 -7.33 12.87
N ALA A 21 -1.43 -8.05 11.79
CA ALA A 21 -2.80 -8.26 11.31
C ALA A 21 -3.70 -8.92 12.37
N ALA A 22 -3.15 -9.88 13.14
CA ALA A 22 -3.82 -10.54 14.24
C ALA A 22 -3.95 -9.67 15.51
N SER A 23 -3.42 -8.43 15.50
CA SER A 23 -3.37 -7.52 16.66
C SER A 23 -2.67 -8.14 17.89
N LEU A 24 -1.72 -9.04 17.67
CA LEU A 24 -1.00 -9.74 18.73
C LEU A 24 0.31 -9.05 19.10
N LYS A 25 0.62 -8.98 20.39
CA LYS A 25 1.93 -8.56 20.88
C LYS A 25 2.92 -9.73 20.79
N ALA A 26 4.21 -9.42 20.80
CA ALA A 26 5.25 -10.45 20.81
C ALA A 26 5.14 -11.35 22.06
N GLU A 27 4.69 -10.80 23.19
CA GLU A 27 4.41 -11.51 24.43
C GLU A 27 3.30 -12.57 24.27
N ASP A 28 2.27 -12.29 23.48
CA ASP A 28 1.15 -13.21 23.26
C ASP A 28 1.63 -14.45 22.48
N ILE A 29 2.46 -14.24 21.46
CA ILE A 29 3.09 -15.32 20.70
C ILE A 29 4.05 -16.12 21.60
N ALA A 30 4.88 -15.43 22.38
CA ALA A 30 5.85 -16.04 23.29
C ALA A 30 5.17 -16.97 24.30
N LYS A 31 4.07 -16.50 24.92
CA LYS A 31 3.28 -17.27 25.88
C LYS A 31 2.64 -18.50 25.24
N ASN A 32 2.04 -18.36 24.05
CA ASN A 32 1.39 -19.47 23.35
C ASN A 32 2.39 -20.56 22.92
N LEU A 33 3.55 -20.15 22.41
CA LEU A 33 4.58 -21.07 21.93
C LEU A 33 5.51 -21.59 23.04
N LYS A 34 5.36 -21.08 24.27
CA LYS A 34 6.25 -21.35 25.41
C LYS A 34 7.73 -21.05 25.09
N ILE A 35 7.96 -19.90 24.45
CA ILE A 35 9.29 -19.38 24.11
C ILE A 35 9.50 -18.00 24.74
N SER A 36 10.72 -17.48 24.71
CA SER A 36 10.99 -16.12 25.19
C SER A 36 10.52 -15.06 24.19
N ARG A 37 10.23 -13.84 24.67
CA ARG A 37 9.95 -12.68 23.79
C ARG A 37 11.10 -12.42 22.81
N ALA A 38 12.35 -12.59 23.24
CA ALA A 38 13.51 -12.46 22.38
C ALA A 38 13.49 -13.49 21.23
N ALA A 39 13.03 -14.72 21.48
CA ALA A 39 12.91 -15.73 20.45
C ALA A 39 11.89 -15.35 19.36
N VAL A 40 10.79 -14.66 19.72
CA VAL A 40 9.81 -14.15 18.74
C VAL A 40 10.47 -13.13 17.81
N TYR A 41 11.25 -12.19 18.33
CA TYR A 41 11.94 -11.23 17.47
C TYR A 41 13.01 -11.87 16.58
N ARG A 42 13.69 -12.92 17.06
CA ARG A 42 14.64 -13.69 16.25
C ARG A 42 13.92 -14.44 15.11
N LEU A 43 12.73 -14.98 15.37
CA LEU A 43 11.86 -15.58 14.36
C LEU A 43 11.45 -14.54 13.30
N GLU A 44 11.00 -13.36 13.73
CA GLU A 44 10.62 -12.26 12.81
C GLU A 44 11.79 -11.68 12.00
N LYS A 45 13.03 -11.87 12.47
CA LYS A 45 14.26 -11.55 11.72
C LYS A 45 14.72 -12.67 10.78
N GLY A 46 14.12 -13.86 10.87
CA GLY A 46 14.55 -15.03 10.09
C GLY A 46 15.77 -15.76 10.64
N GLU A 47 16.14 -15.57 11.92
CA GLU A 47 17.40 -16.12 12.46
C GLU A 47 17.32 -17.59 12.85
N ILE A 48 16.15 -18.09 13.30
CA ILE A 48 15.96 -19.52 13.68
C ILE A 48 14.52 -19.91 13.40
N VAL A 49 14.26 -20.72 12.36
CA VAL A 49 12.91 -21.24 12.06
C VAL A 49 12.94 -22.77 12.00
N LYS A 50 12.54 -23.43 13.09
CA LYS A 50 12.23 -24.88 13.06
C LYS A 50 10.87 -25.07 12.39
N ILE A 51 10.73 -26.06 11.50
CA ILE A 51 9.47 -26.34 10.77
C ILE A 51 8.30 -26.53 11.74
N GLU A 52 8.48 -27.28 12.82
CA GLU A 52 7.46 -27.48 13.88
C GLU A 52 7.03 -26.17 14.58
N THR A 53 7.92 -25.18 14.63
CA THR A 53 7.59 -23.85 15.18
C THR A 53 6.85 -23.02 14.15
N LEU A 54 7.21 -23.16 12.87
CA LEU A 54 6.54 -22.51 11.76
C LEU A 54 5.09 -22.99 11.61
N ASP A 55 4.84 -24.29 11.76
CA ASP A 55 3.50 -24.88 11.70
C ASP A 55 2.59 -24.39 12.83
N ARG A 56 3.12 -24.34 14.06
CA ARG A 56 2.41 -23.75 15.21
C ARG A 56 2.14 -22.26 15.03
N LEU A 57 3.07 -21.51 14.45
CA LEU A 57 2.89 -20.09 14.11
C LEU A 57 1.82 -19.90 13.04
N ALA A 58 1.83 -20.72 11.98
CA ALA A 58 0.83 -20.67 10.93
C ALA A 58 -0.58 -20.86 11.52
N SER A 59 -0.75 -21.88 12.36
CA SER A 59 -2.00 -22.15 13.08
C SER A 59 -2.43 -20.99 13.98
N LEU A 60 -1.50 -20.43 14.78
CA LEU A 60 -1.78 -19.33 15.69
C LEU A 60 -2.15 -18.03 14.96
N LEU A 61 -1.53 -17.79 13.80
CA LEU A 61 -1.73 -16.59 12.98
C LEU A 61 -2.84 -16.76 11.93
N ASN A 62 -3.56 -17.88 11.97
CA ASN A 62 -4.63 -18.23 11.04
C ASN A 62 -4.20 -18.09 9.56
N THR A 63 -3.02 -18.62 9.25
CA THR A 63 -2.42 -18.69 7.90
C THR A 63 -1.86 -20.09 7.65
N SER A 64 -1.29 -20.32 6.47
CA SER A 64 -0.69 -21.61 6.11
C SER A 64 0.84 -21.55 6.13
N VAL A 65 1.48 -22.70 6.34
CA VAL A 65 2.94 -22.83 6.20
C VAL A 65 3.38 -22.46 4.78
N SER A 66 2.61 -22.84 3.75
CA SER A 66 2.91 -22.48 2.36
C SER A 66 2.90 -20.96 2.13
N SER A 67 1.95 -20.22 2.73
CA SER A 67 1.89 -18.76 2.67
C SER A 67 3.09 -18.13 3.39
N LEU A 68 3.45 -18.62 4.60
CA LEU A 68 4.64 -18.16 5.32
C LEU A 68 5.94 -18.41 4.56
N LEU A 69 6.05 -19.55 3.86
CA LEU A 69 7.17 -19.86 2.98
C LEU A 69 7.19 -19.00 1.70
N GLY A 70 6.08 -18.32 1.38
CA GLY A 70 5.97 -17.49 0.16
C GLY A 70 5.67 -18.28 -1.11
N VAL A 71 5.22 -19.52 -0.95
CA VAL A 71 4.81 -20.40 -2.06
C VAL A 71 3.37 -20.10 -2.48
N ASP A 72 2.53 -19.76 -1.51
CA ASP A 72 1.11 -19.45 -1.74
C ASP A 72 0.84 -17.95 -1.63
N VAL A 73 -0.39 -17.54 -1.96
CA VAL A 73 -0.86 -16.17 -1.79
C VAL A 73 -0.95 -15.83 -0.29
N GLU A 74 -0.47 -14.65 0.07
CA GLU A 74 -0.68 -14.05 1.39
C GLU A 74 -2.01 -13.30 1.39
N TYR A 75 -2.85 -13.48 2.41
CA TYR A 75 -4.14 -12.79 2.55
C TYR A 75 -4.19 -11.97 3.84
N TYR A 76 -4.71 -10.74 3.74
CA TYR A 76 -4.81 -9.80 4.85
C TYR A 76 -6.22 -9.20 4.91
N ALA A 77 -6.91 -9.38 6.04
CA ALA A 77 -8.27 -8.88 6.25
C ALA A 77 -8.34 -7.41 6.73
N SER A 78 -7.19 -6.77 6.95
CA SER A 78 -7.09 -5.37 7.35
C SER A 78 -5.81 -4.73 6.81
N GLY A 79 -5.85 -3.40 6.73
CA GLY A 79 -4.79 -2.58 6.15
C GLY A 79 -3.50 -2.59 6.94
N ASP A 80 -3.53 -2.76 8.26
CA ASP A 80 -2.34 -2.79 9.12
C ASP A 80 -1.30 -3.84 8.68
N GLY A 81 -1.67 -5.12 8.66
CA GLY A 81 -0.78 -6.19 8.23
C GLY A 81 -0.38 -6.07 6.75
N PHE A 82 -1.34 -5.70 5.90
CA PHE A 82 -1.10 -5.52 4.47
C PHE A 82 -0.08 -4.41 4.19
N PHE A 83 -0.26 -3.23 4.80
CA PHE A 83 0.64 -2.10 4.64
C PHE A 83 2.00 -2.34 5.29
N GLU A 84 2.10 -3.11 6.39
CA GLU A 84 3.40 -3.54 6.91
C GLU A 84 4.13 -4.43 5.90
N ARG A 85 3.41 -5.35 5.26
CA ARG A 85 4.01 -6.21 4.24
C ARG A 85 4.44 -5.43 3.00
N MET A 86 3.63 -4.47 2.57
CA MET A 86 3.99 -3.52 1.51
C MET A 86 5.25 -2.74 1.88
N ARG A 87 5.34 -2.18 3.10
CA ARG A 87 6.53 -1.44 3.58
C ARG A 87 7.81 -2.27 3.42
N GLN A 88 7.76 -3.54 3.79
CA GLN A 88 8.89 -4.46 3.71
C GLN A 88 9.28 -4.84 2.26
N LEU A 89 8.31 -4.89 1.34
CA LEU A 89 8.56 -5.12 -0.09
C LEU A 89 9.12 -3.85 -0.75
N GLU A 90 8.58 -2.68 -0.40
CA GLU A 90 9.06 -1.37 -0.86
C GLU A 90 10.53 -1.15 -0.51
N GLU A 91 10.94 -1.49 0.71
CA GLU A 91 12.35 -1.42 1.16
C GLU A 91 13.32 -2.28 0.33
N LYS A 92 12.84 -3.38 -0.24
CA LYS A 92 13.67 -4.31 -1.04
C LYS A 92 13.64 -4.01 -2.54
N SER A 93 12.67 -3.21 -2.98
CA SER A 93 12.41 -3.00 -4.40
C SER A 93 13.34 -1.96 -4.98
N THR A 94 13.86 -2.19 -6.18
CA THR A 94 14.55 -1.14 -6.95
C THR A 94 13.62 -0.47 -7.95
N LYS A 95 12.52 -1.16 -8.33
CA LYS A 95 11.53 -0.67 -9.27
C LYS A 95 10.12 -1.08 -8.83
N ILE A 96 9.18 -0.15 -8.96
CA ILE A 96 7.79 -0.30 -8.54
C ILE A 96 6.86 0.24 -9.61
N TYR A 97 5.89 -0.58 -10.02
CA TYR A 97 4.77 -0.16 -10.86
C TYR A 97 3.52 -0.09 -9.99
N SER A 98 2.74 0.98 -10.05
CA SER A 98 1.62 1.16 -9.14
C SER A 98 0.40 1.81 -9.78
N HIS A 99 -0.77 1.33 -9.38
CA HIS A 99 -2.06 1.96 -9.61
C HIS A 99 -2.83 2.02 -8.28
N PHE A 100 -3.12 3.22 -7.79
CA PHE A 100 -3.91 3.46 -6.58
C PHE A 100 -4.98 4.52 -6.83
N ASP A 101 -6.00 4.50 -5.98
CA ASP A 101 -7.16 5.38 -6.03
C ASP A 101 -7.16 6.33 -4.82
N PRO A 102 -7.15 7.67 -5.01
CA PRO A 102 -7.12 8.38 -6.30
C PRO A 102 -5.73 8.41 -6.97
N PHE A 103 -4.67 8.28 -6.18
CA PHE A 103 -3.28 8.09 -6.60
C PHE A 103 -2.46 7.52 -5.43
N SER A 104 -1.19 7.21 -5.65
CA SER A 104 -0.35 6.57 -4.62
C SER A 104 -0.21 7.44 -3.37
N PHE A 105 -0.47 6.86 -2.20
CA PHE A 105 -0.27 7.51 -0.90
C PHE A 105 1.17 8.02 -0.71
N LEU A 106 2.16 7.36 -1.31
CA LEU A 106 3.57 7.75 -1.25
C LEU A 106 3.85 9.11 -1.92
N LEU A 107 2.98 9.54 -2.84
CA LEU A 107 3.08 10.78 -3.60
C LEU A 107 2.23 11.94 -3.02
N THR A 108 1.57 11.71 -1.88
CA THR A 108 0.76 12.75 -1.23
C THR A 108 1.64 13.80 -0.53
N SER A 109 1.07 14.96 -0.18
CA SER A 109 1.77 16.01 0.55
C SER A 109 2.13 15.59 2.00
N ASN A 110 3.00 16.35 2.68
CA ASN A 110 3.33 16.11 4.08
C ASN A 110 2.10 16.14 5.01
N ASP A 111 1.11 16.99 4.71
CA ASP A 111 -0.07 17.21 5.54
C ASP A 111 -1.13 16.12 5.34
N TYR A 112 -1.05 15.37 4.23
CA TYR A 112 -2.06 14.38 3.87
C TYR A 112 -2.31 13.31 4.93
N LEU A 113 -1.27 12.86 5.65
CA LEU A 113 -1.44 11.86 6.70
C LEU A 113 -2.34 12.37 7.84
N HIS A 114 -2.26 13.67 8.15
CA HIS A 114 -3.15 14.30 9.14
C HIS A 114 -4.60 14.33 8.62
N HIS A 115 -4.80 14.72 7.36
CA HIS A 115 -6.13 14.70 6.72
C HIS A 115 -6.72 13.29 6.67
N LEU A 116 -5.92 12.29 6.30
CA LEU A 116 -6.31 10.89 6.30
C LEU A 116 -6.72 10.40 7.69
N SER A 117 -6.00 10.81 8.74
CA SER A 117 -6.38 10.50 10.13
C SER A 117 -7.78 11.04 10.46
N THR A 118 -8.10 12.26 10.03
CA THR A 118 -9.44 12.82 10.24
C THR A 118 -10.51 12.08 9.43
N MET A 119 -10.26 11.81 8.15
CA MET A 119 -11.20 11.08 7.31
C MET A 119 -11.45 9.65 7.83
N LEU A 120 -10.42 8.95 8.32
CA LEU A 120 -10.59 7.62 8.90
C LEU A 120 -11.39 7.66 10.20
N ALA A 121 -11.20 8.67 11.05
CA ALA A 121 -12.01 8.85 12.26
C ALA A 121 -13.48 9.15 11.92
N GLU A 122 -13.75 9.87 10.83
CA GLU A 122 -15.10 10.15 10.32
C GLU A 122 -15.77 8.92 9.66
N ALA A 123 -15.00 8.04 9.02
CA ALA A 123 -15.49 6.92 8.23
C ALA A 123 -15.72 5.63 9.04
N ASN A 124 -15.07 5.49 10.19
CA ASN A 124 -15.00 4.23 10.93
C ASN A 124 -15.71 4.26 12.28
N MET A 125 -16.00 3.07 12.80
CA MET A 125 -16.56 2.89 14.14
C MET A 125 -15.47 3.01 15.22
N PRO A 126 -15.79 3.50 16.43
CA PRO A 126 -14.83 3.67 17.52
C PRO A 126 -14.02 2.42 17.87
N GLN A 127 -14.61 1.22 17.74
CA GLN A 127 -13.91 -0.04 18.01
C GLN A 127 -12.66 -0.30 17.14
N ASN A 128 -12.50 0.42 16.02
CA ASN A 128 -11.36 0.28 15.12
C ASN A 128 -10.22 1.25 15.42
N GLU A 129 -10.33 2.12 16.44
CA GLU A 129 -9.34 3.17 16.74
C GLU A 129 -7.90 2.63 16.83
N GLN A 130 -7.70 1.52 17.54
CA GLN A 130 -6.35 0.95 17.71
C GLN A 130 -5.76 0.45 16.38
N LYS A 131 -6.58 -0.17 15.53
CA LYS A 131 -6.16 -0.64 14.19
C LYS A 131 -5.85 0.53 13.26
N ILE A 132 -6.66 1.58 13.32
CA ILE A 132 -6.45 2.82 12.56
C ILE A 132 -5.14 3.49 13.01
N SER A 133 -4.92 3.63 14.31
CA SER A 133 -3.68 4.20 14.86
C SER A 133 -2.44 3.41 14.42
N THR A 134 -2.51 2.07 14.49
CA THR A 134 -1.44 1.18 14.02
C THR A 134 -1.19 1.35 12.52
N THR A 135 -2.27 1.42 11.72
CA THR A 135 -2.20 1.65 10.28
C THR A 135 -1.55 3.00 9.95
N LEU A 136 -1.95 4.08 10.62
CA LEU A 136 -1.39 5.42 10.43
C LEU A 136 0.11 5.47 10.78
N ALA A 137 0.53 4.77 11.84
CA ALA A 137 1.95 4.66 12.20
C ALA A 137 2.75 3.95 11.09
N ILE A 138 2.24 2.84 10.56
CA ILE A 138 2.87 2.10 9.45
C ILE A 138 2.94 2.97 8.19
N LEU A 139 1.86 3.68 7.85
CA LEU A 139 1.83 4.59 6.68
C LEU A 139 2.84 5.73 6.83
N LYS A 140 3.03 6.26 8.05
CA LYS A 140 4.06 7.25 8.34
C LYS A 140 5.46 6.71 8.05
N GLU A 141 5.76 5.50 8.54
CA GLU A 141 7.05 4.84 8.29
C GLU A 141 7.25 4.56 6.79
N ARG A 142 6.23 4.06 6.09
CA ARG A 142 6.27 3.84 4.63
C ARG A 142 6.68 5.09 3.86
N LYS A 143 6.06 6.22 4.19
CA LYS A 143 6.38 7.50 3.56
C LYS A 143 7.80 7.98 3.87
N GLY A 144 8.27 7.74 5.09
CA GLY A 144 9.66 8.01 5.48
C GLY A 144 10.66 7.16 4.69
N ASN A 145 10.40 5.86 4.59
CA ASN A 145 11.28 4.92 3.89
C ASN A 145 11.31 5.15 2.39
N PHE A 146 10.18 5.52 1.78
CA PHE A 146 10.13 5.88 0.37
C PHE A 146 11.05 7.06 0.03
N ARG A 147 11.19 8.04 0.95
CA ARG A 147 12.08 9.20 0.76
C ARG A 147 13.55 8.87 0.91
N THR A 148 13.91 7.86 1.71
CA THR A 148 15.31 7.49 1.95
C THR A 148 15.81 6.47 0.93
N HIS A 149 14.98 5.49 0.55
CA HIS A 149 15.33 4.43 -0.40
C HIS A 149 15.12 4.83 -1.87
N TYR A 150 14.07 5.62 -2.13
CA TYR A 150 13.72 6.23 -3.42
C TYR A 150 13.90 5.34 -4.68
N PRO A 151 13.14 4.22 -4.77
CA PRO A 151 13.21 3.31 -5.92
C PRO A 151 12.64 3.96 -7.19
N GLN A 152 12.92 3.39 -8.36
CA GLN A 152 12.23 3.80 -9.59
C GLN A 152 10.74 3.51 -9.45
N PHE A 153 9.91 4.55 -9.49
CA PHE A 153 8.50 4.50 -9.17
C PHE A 153 7.68 4.97 -10.37
N MET A 154 6.96 4.07 -11.04
CA MET A 154 6.00 4.42 -12.08
C MET A 154 4.59 4.35 -11.51
N ASN A 155 3.86 5.45 -11.61
CA ASN A 155 2.50 5.56 -11.09
C ASN A 155 1.51 5.89 -12.20
N LEU A 156 0.50 5.04 -12.33
CA LEU A 156 -0.60 5.21 -13.26
C LEU A 156 -1.84 5.73 -12.52
N ILE A 157 -2.29 6.91 -12.91
CA ILE A 157 -3.40 7.63 -12.28
C ILE A 157 -4.52 7.81 -13.28
N GLY A 158 -5.76 7.54 -12.86
CA GLY A 158 -6.94 7.75 -13.69
C GLY A 158 -7.47 9.17 -13.54
N LEU A 159 -7.74 9.85 -14.65
CA LEU A 159 -8.28 11.21 -14.62
C LEU A 159 -9.64 11.25 -13.92
N GLN A 160 -10.49 10.24 -14.13
CA GLN A 160 -11.79 10.11 -13.46
C GLN A 160 -11.66 9.97 -11.93
N ASN A 161 -10.60 9.32 -11.46
CA ASN A 161 -10.31 9.20 -10.02
C ASN A 161 -9.95 10.57 -9.42
N ILE A 162 -9.16 11.37 -10.13
CA ILE A 162 -8.84 12.75 -9.75
C ILE A 162 -10.09 13.64 -9.74
N GLU A 163 -10.93 13.55 -10.76
CA GLU A 163 -12.18 14.30 -10.83
C GLU A 163 -13.12 13.96 -9.66
N ARG A 164 -13.26 12.66 -9.34
CA ARG A 164 -14.04 12.21 -8.18
C ARG A 164 -13.45 12.72 -6.86
N PHE A 165 -12.14 12.65 -6.70
CA PHE A 165 -11.42 13.14 -5.52
C PHE A 165 -11.61 14.65 -5.31
N LEU A 166 -11.52 15.44 -6.38
CA LEU A 166 -11.78 16.89 -6.34
C LEU A 166 -13.25 17.21 -6.03
N HIS A 167 -14.18 16.46 -6.62
CA HIS A 167 -15.61 16.66 -6.42
C HIS A 167 -16.09 16.35 -5.00
N LEU A 168 -15.60 15.26 -4.42
CA LEU A 168 -15.99 14.82 -3.08
C LEU A 168 -15.21 15.57 -1.99
N GLY A 169 -13.93 15.85 -2.23
CA GLY A 169 -13.02 16.43 -1.24
C GLY A 169 -12.51 15.39 -0.24
N LEU A 170 -11.63 15.82 0.66
CA LEU A 170 -11.07 14.99 1.73
C LEU A 170 -12.09 14.72 2.86
N VAL A 171 -13.05 13.83 2.59
CA VAL A 171 -14.16 13.51 3.50
C VAL A 171 -14.14 12.05 3.93
N GLY A 172 -14.43 11.77 5.20
CA GLY A 172 -14.60 10.40 5.69
C GLY A 172 -16.02 9.86 5.53
N ASN A 173 -17.02 10.74 5.58
CA ASN A 173 -18.41 10.41 5.33
C ASN A 173 -19.12 11.57 4.61
N LEU A 174 -20.33 11.32 4.12
CA LEU A 174 -21.11 12.32 3.37
C LEU A 174 -21.95 13.24 4.27
N ASN A 175 -22.01 12.96 5.58
CA ASN A 175 -22.83 13.68 6.55
C ASN A 175 -22.07 14.85 7.17
N ILE A 176 -21.46 15.69 6.32
CA ILE A 176 -20.73 16.89 6.76
C ILE A 176 -21.41 18.17 6.27
N SER A 177 -21.26 19.25 7.04
CA SER A 177 -21.81 20.56 6.67
C SER A 177 -21.22 21.08 5.35
N PRO A 178 -21.97 21.85 4.54
CA PRO A 178 -21.49 22.41 3.29
C PRO A 178 -20.19 23.23 3.41
N SER A 179 -20.02 23.97 4.52
CA SER A 179 -18.81 24.75 4.81
C SER A 179 -17.57 23.86 4.95
N LYS A 180 -17.66 22.80 5.77
CA LYS A 180 -16.60 21.78 5.89
C LYS A 180 -16.33 21.10 4.56
N LYS A 181 -17.36 20.73 3.79
CA LYS A 181 -17.17 20.12 2.46
C LYS A 181 -16.35 21.04 1.55
N MET A 182 -16.68 22.34 1.50
CA MET A 182 -15.91 23.31 0.72
C MET A 182 -14.44 23.36 1.16
N GLU A 183 -14.18 23.41 2.47
CA GLU A 183 -12.81 23.35 3.02
C GLU A 183 -12.08 22.07 2.58
N ARG A 184 -12.74 20.91 2.66
CA ARG A 184 -12.16 19.62 2.26
C ARG A 184 -11.91 19.50 0.76
N CYS A 185 -12.73 20.12 -0.08
CA CYS A 185 -12.47 20.24 -1.52
C CYS A 185 -11.24 21.12 -1.78
N LEU A 186 -11.06 22.23 -1.05
CA LEU A 186 -9.86 23.06 -1.17
C LEU A 186 -8.58 22.28 -0.78
N LEU A 187 -8.65 21.41 0.23
CA LEU A 187 -7.53 20.53 0.58
C LEU A 187 -7.24 19.50 -0.53
N ALA A 188 -8.27 18.89 -1.11
CA ALA A 188 -8.08 17.97 -2.24
C ALA A 188 -7.44 18.67 -3.45
N ARG A 189 -7.81 19.94 -3.73
CA ARG A 189 -7.17 20.77 -4.75
C ARG A 189 -5.68 20.97 -4.47
N LYS A 190 -5.30 21.25 -3.21
CA LYS A 190 -3.89 21.39 -2.82
C LYS A 190 -3.09 20.12 -3.09
N GLU A 191 -3.66 18.94 -2.87
CA GLU A 191 -3.00 17.67 -3.18
C GLU A 191 -2.78 17.46 -4.69
N VAL A 192 -3.73 17.87 -5.53
CA VAL A 192 -3.55 17.79 -7.00
C VAL A 192 -2.54 18.84 -7.49
N VAL A 193 -2.49 20.02 -6.87
CA VAL A 193 -1.41 21.00 -7.12
C VAL A 193 -0.06 20.42 -6.73
N HIS A 194 0.04 19.78 -5.56
CA HIS A 194 1.26 19.09 -5.14
C HIS A 194 1.69 18.01 -6.14
N LEU A 195 0.74 17.23 -6.67
CA LEU A 195 1.01 16.23 -7.71
C LEU A 195 1.58 16.87 -8.99
N ILE A 196 1.08 18.04 -9.38
CA ILE A 196 1.61 18.82 -10.51
C ILE A 196 3.05 19.28 -10.22
N GLU A 197 3.33 19.78 -9.02
CA GLU A 197 4.69 20.18 -8.61
C GLU A 197 5.67 18.99 -8.66
N LEU A 198 5.23 17.79 -8.27
CA LEU A 198 6.03 16.56 -8.40
C LEU A 198 6.32 16.22 -9.88
N LEU A 199 5.35 16.39 -10.77
CA LEU A 199 5.53 16.21 -12.21
C LEU A 199 6.46 17.26 -12.83
N GLU A 200 6.40 18.52 -12.35
CA GLU A 200 7.23 19.63 -12.83
C GLU A 200 8.67 19.54 -12.33
N SER A 201 8.88 19.05 -11.10
CA SER A 201 10.21 18.92 -10.49
C SER A 201 11.07 17.77 -11.02
N GLN A 202 10.51 16.90 -11.89
CA GLN A 202 11.17 15.80 -12.61
C GLN A 202 12.35 15.16 -11.85
N GLY A 203 12.04 14.26 -10.91
CA GLY A 203 13.05 13.35 -10.36
C GLY A 203 13.26 12.16 -11.30
N ASP A 204 14.52 11.82 -11.60
CA ASP A 204 14.88 10.70 -12.51
C ASP A 204 14.21 9.36 -12.14
N ASN A 205 13.85 9.17 -10.86
CA ASN A 205 13.26 7.93 -10.35
C ASN A 205 11.73 7.97 -10.21
N LEU A 206 11.04 9.06 -10.58
CA LEU A 206 9.59 9.16 -10.47
C LEU A 206 8.95 9.46 -11.83
N GLU A 207 8.15 8.52 -12.32
CA GLU A 207 7.37 8.69 -13.55
C GLU A 207 5.89 8.58 -13.22
N ILE A 208 5.11 9.59 -13.61
CA ILE A 208 3.66 9.62 -13.40
C ILE A 208 2.98 9.75 -14.76
N ALA A 209 2.02 8.88 -15.01
CA ALA A 209 1.20 8.91 -16.21
C ALA A 209 -0.28 9.06 -15.85
N ILE A 210 -0.98 9.93 -16.58
CA ILE A 210 -2.41 10.18 -16.43
C ILE A 210 -3.17 9.51 -17.57
N THR A 211 -4.01 8.54 -17.24
CA THR A 211 -4.88 7.88 -18.22
C THR A 211 -6.29 8.47 -18.21
N GLN A 212 -6.90 8.55 -19.39
CA GLN A 212 -8.32 8.82 -19.55
C GLN A 212 -9.13 7.53 -19.74
N GLU A 213 -8.46 6.39 -19.91
CA GLU A 213 -9.11 5.08 -19.94
C GLU A 213 -9.62 4.69 -18.55
N SER A 214 -10.66 3.86 -18.52
CA SER A 214 -11.18 3.31 -17.28
C SER A 214 -10.16 2.36 -16.64
N LEU A 215 -9.69 2.72 -15.45
CA LEU A 215 -8.83 1.84 -14.65
C LEU A 215 -9.66 0.78 -13.92
N PRO A 216 -9.06 -0.38 -13.62
CA PRO A 216 -9.68 -1.37 -12.73
C PRO A 216 -10.03 -0.73 -11.38
N SER A 217 -11.14 -1.14 -10.78
CA SER A 217 -11.49 -0.73 -9.42
C SER A 217 -10.54 -1.32 -8.36
N LEU A 218 -9.86 -2.42 -8.70
CA LEU A 218 -8.85 -3.05 -7.85
C LEU A 218 -7.50 -2.34 -8.03
N THR A 219 -6.98 -1.81 -6.93
CA THR A 219 -5.65 -1.19 -6.90
C THR A 219 -4.56 -2.24 -6.77
N PHE A 220 -3.39 -1.99 -7.35
CA PHE A 220 -2.28 -2.94 -7.32
C PHE A 220 -0.92 -2.25 -7.37
N GLN A 221 0.09 -2.99 -6.90
CA GLN A 221 1.49 -2.60 -6.94
C GLN A 221 2.35 -3.82 -7.28
N ILE A 222 3.26 -3.65 -8.23
CA ILE A 222 4.21 -4.67 -8.67
C ILE A 222 5.59 -4.25 -8.20
N PHE A 223 6.27 -5.18 -7.53
CA PHE A 223 7.58 -4.98 -6.93
C PHE A 223 8.64 -5.74 -7.72
N TYR A 224 9.73 -5.07 -8.05
CA TYR A 224 10.90 -5.66 -8.71
C TYR A 224 12.17 -5.35 -7.92
N GLN A 225 13.06 -6.33 -7.86
CA GLN A 225 14.44 -6.16 -7.42
C GLN A 225 15.34 -6.35 -8.64
N GLN A 226 15.94 -5.25 -9.08
CA GLN A 226 16.61 -5.14 -10.37
C GLN A 226 15.66 -5.55 -11.51
N GLN A 227 15.89 -6.70 -12.14
CA GLN A 227 15.02 -7.25 -13.20
C GLN A 227 14.14 -8.41 -12.71
N GLU A 228 14.34 -8.87 -11.47
CA GLU A 228 13.62 -10.01 -10.93
C GLU A 228 12.30 -9.57 -10.28
N PRO A 229 11.16 -10.18 -10.64
CA PRO A 229 9.88 -9.90 -10.00
C PRO A 229 9.90 -10.40 -8.55
N LEU A 230 9.57 -9.52 -7.60
CA LEU A 230 9.48 -9.87 -6.18
C LEU A 230 8.07 -10.30 -5.80
N ALA A 231 7.07 -9.46 -6.09
CA ALA A 231 5.70 -9.67 -5.68
C ALA A 231 4.72 -8.76 -6.45
N LEU A 232 3.46 -9.19 -6.48
CA LEU A 232 2.30 -8.39 -6.81
C LEU A 232 1.45 -8.24 -5.55
N ALA A 233 1.12 -7.01 -5.17
CA ALA A 233 0.15 -6.71 -4.13
C ALA A 233 -1.14 -6.15 -4.74
N MET A 234 -2.28 -6.63 -4.27
CA MET A 234 -3.62 -6.18 -4.67
C MET A 234 -4.35 -5.68 -3.43
N SER A 235 -4.90 -4.47 -3.50
CA SER A 235 -5.51 -3.79 -2.36
C SER A 235 -6.96 -3.38 -2.63
N PRO A 236 -7.92 -3.81 -1.78
CA PRO A 236 -9.26 -3.23 -1.72
C PRO A 236 -9.31 -2.00 -0.79
N PHE A 237 -8.25 -1.75 -0.02
CA PHE A 237 -8.20 -0.64 0.92
C PHE A 237 -8.00 0.68 0.17
N ARG A 238 -8.71 1.71 0.63
CA ARG A 238 -8.70 3.06 0.05
C ARG A 238 -8.18 4.07 1.05
N LEU A 239 -7.26 4.91 0.60
CA LEU A 239 -6.64 5.98 1.38
C LEU A 239 -7.02 7.38 0.86
N GLY A 240 -7.95 7.44 -0.10
CA GLY A 240 -8.55 8.67 -0.63
C GLY A 240 -9.74 9.16 0.20
N GLU A 241 -10.68 9.80 -0.49
CA GLU A 241 -12.00 10.11 0.05
C GLU A 241 -12.76 8.82 0.42
N LEU A 242 -13.63 8.90 1.43
CA LEU A 242 -14.34 7.76 2.00
C LEU A 242 -13.38 6.58 2.29
N PRO A 243 -12.30 6.81 3.05
CA PRO A 243 -11.23 5.85 3.20
C PRO A 243 -11.69 4.61 3.96
N ASN A 244 -11.06 3.49 3.66
CA ASN A 244 -11.34 2.21 4.27
C ASN A 244 -10.06 1.39 4.40
N VAL A 245 -9.72 1.02 5.63
CA VAL A 245 -8.57 0.17 5.97
C VAL A 245 -8.96 -1.06 6.79
N CYS A 246 -10.26 -1.28 7.02
CA CYS A 246 -10.75 -2.34 7.91
C CYS A 246 -11.69 -3.35 7.22
N SER A 247 -12.20 -3.02 6.02
CA SER A 247 -13.11 -3.88 5.27
C SER A 247 -12.48 -4.32 3.95
N GLY A 248 -12.50 -5.62 3.66
CA GLY A 248 -11.94 -6.20 2.43
C GLY A 248 -10.75 -7.10 2.68
N ILE A 249 -10.40 -7.91 1.68
CA ILE A 249 -9.29 -8.84 1.72
C ILE A 249 -8.24 -8.39 0.71
N ALA A 250 -7.08 -7.97 1.20
CA ALA A 250 -5.91 -7.73 0.36
C ALA A 250 -5.13 -9.01 0.14
N SER A 251 -4.41 -9.08 -0.97
CA SER A 251 -3.59 -10.24 -1.31
C SER A 251 -2.22 -9.85 -1.84
N ILE A 252 -1.22 -10.68 -1.55
CA ILE A 252 0.15 -10.53 -2.06
C ILE A 252 0.61 -11.89 -2.60
N THR A 253 1.18 -11.90 -3.80
CA THR A 253 1.65 -13.14 -4.44
C THR A 253 3.01 -12.93 -5.10
N SER A 254 3.84 -13.97 -5.05
CA SER A 254 5.11 -14.12 -5.77
C SER A 254 4.95 -14.83 -7.12
N SER A 255 3.71 -15.10 -7.55
CA SER A 255 3.43 -15.80 -8.81
C SER A 255 3.90 -14.99 -10.01
N ASN A 256 4.87 -15.54 -10.75
CA ASN A 256 5.40 -14.94 -11.99
C ASN A 256 4.31 -14.75 -13.05
N ASP A 257 3.34 -15.66 -13.13
CA ASP A 257 2.25 -15.57 -14.10
C ASP A 257 1.33 -14.39 -13.78
N ALA A 258 0.96 -14.23 -12.49
CA ALA A 258 0.16 -13.11 -12.03
C ALA A 258 0.89 -11.78 -12.26
N ILE A 259 2.17 -11.70 -11.85
CA ILE A 259 3.00 -10.51 -12.04
C ILE A 259 3.09 -10.14 -13.52
N LYS A 260 3.36 -11.11 -14.40
CA LYS A 260 3.46 -10.90 -15.85
C LYS A 260 2.15 -10.35 -16.44
N HIS A 261 1.00 -10.90 -16.07
CA HIS A 261 -0.28 -10.42 -16.59
C HIS A 261 -0.64 -9.01 -16.10
N TYR A 262 -0.36 -8.71 -14.82
CA TYR A 262 -0.53 -7.35 -14.30
C TYR A 262 0.45 -6.35 -14.92
N GLN A 263 1.69 -6.77 -15.22
CA GLN A 263 2.66 -5.94 -15.93
C GLN A 263 2.18 -5.64 -17.36
N ILE A 264 1.70 -6.63 -18.10
CA ILE A 264 1.13 -6.43 -19.46
C ILE A 264 -0.04 -5.45 -19.43
N LEU A 265 -0.93 -5.58 -18.44
CA LEU A 265 -2.04 -4.65 -18.24
C LEU A 265 -1.53 -3.23 -17.97
N PHE A 266 -0.57 -3.09 -17.05
CA PHE A 266 0.04 -1.81 -16.73
C PHE A 266 0.68 -1.17 -17.97
N ASP A 267 1.52 -1.91 -18.70
CA ASP A 267 2.23 -1.42 -19.88
C ASP A 267 1.27 -0.95 -20.98
N ARG A 268 0.18 -1.70 -21.22
CA ARG A 268 -0.86 -1.31 -22.17
C ARG A 268 -1.48 0.03 -21.80
N LEU A 269 -1.92 0.19 -20.56
CA LEU A 269 -2.53 1.44 -20.07
C LEU A 269 -1.51 2.58 -20.05
N TRP A 270 -0.26 2.26 -19.70
CA TRP A 270 0.84 3.22 -19.67
C TRP A 270 1.14 3.79 -21.05
N GLN A 271 1.12 2.97 -22.10
CA GLN A 271 1.39 3.40 -23.48
C GLN A 271 0.41 4.47 -23.96
N SER A 272 -0.89 4.32 -23.68
CA SER A 272 -1.94 5.27 -24.07
C SER A 272 -2.10 6.47 -23.13
N SER A 273 -1.37 6.49 -22.01
CA SER A 273 -1.47 7.55 -21.00
C SER A 273 -0.65 8.79 -21.35
N ALA A 274 -1.19 9.95 -20.95
CA ALA A 274 -0.50 11.23 -20.99
C ALA A 274 0.66 11.26 -19.98
N LYS A 275 1.81 11.81 -20.40
CA LYS A 275 3.03 11.92 -19.59
C LYS A 275 3.60 13.33 -19.65
N ASN A 276 4.48 13.67 -18.73
CA ASN A 276 5.23 14.93 -18.71
C ASN A 276 4.30 16.15 -18.85
N LYS A 277 4.62 17.07 -19.76
CA LYS A 277 3.84 18.29 -20.01
C LYS A 277 2.36 18.00 -20.30
N HIS A 278 2.06 16.94 -21.06
CA HIS A 278 0.66 16.62 -21.39
C HIS A 278 -0.13 16.19 -20.15
N ALA A 279 0.48 15.43 -19.24
CA ALA A 279 -0.12 15.09 -17.95
C ALA A 279 -0.38 16.34 -17.11
N ILE A 280 0.59 17.25 -17.03
CA ILE A 280 0.47 18.52 -16.30
C ILE A 280 -0.70 19.36 -16.85
N ASP A 281 -0.76 19.53 -18.17
CA ASP A 281 -1.82 20.31 -18.83
C ASP A 281 -3.21 19.72 -18.57
N LEU A 282 -3.34 18.39 -18.58
CA LEU A 282 -4.60 17.71 -18.23
C LEU A 282 -5.02 17.95 -16.77
N LEU A 283 -4.08 17.87 -15.83
CA LEU A 283 -4.36 18.11 -14.41
C LEU A 283 -4.72 19.58 -14.15
N LYS A 284 -4.00 20.54 -14.75
CA LYS A 284 -4.32 21.98 -14.67
C LYS A 284 -5.71 22.29 -15.21
N LYS A 285 -6.04 21.78 -16.42
CA LYS A 285 -7.38 21.90 -17.00
C LYS A 285 -8.47 21.26 -16.13
N THR A 286 -8.12 20.21 -15.39
CA THR A 286 -9.07 19.57 -14.47
C THR A 286 -9.29 20.43 -13.23
N LEU A 287 -8.23 21.01 -12.66
CA LEU A 287 -8.33 21.95 -11.54
C LEU A 287 -9.12 23.22 -11.87
N GLU A 288 -9.18 23.66 -13.12
CA GLU A 288 -10.01 24.81 -13.53
C GLU A 288 -11.52 24.52 -13.49
N ARG A 289 -11.91 23.24 -13.57
CA ARG A 289 -13.33 22.81 -13.59
C ARG A 289 -13.92 22.56 -12.19
N TYR A 290 -13.06 22.33 -11.20
CA TYR A 290 -13.42 22.07 -9.80
C TYR A 290 -12.86 23.19 -8.91
#